data_AF-A0A7K1E2P0-F1
#
_entry.id   AF-A0A7K1E2P0-F1
#
_cell.length_a   1.000
_cell.length_b   1.000
_cell.length_c   1.000
_cell.angle_alpha   90.00
_cell.angle_beta   90.00
_cell.angle_gamma   90.00
#
_symmetry.space_group_name_H-M   'P 1'
#
loop_
_entity.id
_entity.type
_entity.pdbx_description
1 polymer ?
#
loop_
_entity_poly.entity_id
_entity_poly.type
_entity_poly.pdbx_seq_one_letter_code
_entity_poly.pdbx_strand_id
1 'polypeptide(L)'
;IRPTGLVDPKVVIKPIKGQIDDLLGEIKVRTERDERVLVTTLTKKMAEDLTDYFVESGVKVRYLHSDVDTLRRVELLSELRAGLYDVLIGINLLREGLDLPEVSLVAILDADKEGFLRSTTSLIQTIGRAARNVSGEVHMYADNITDSMMRAIDETNRRREKQVAYNKEHGVDPKPLRKRIADITEMLVRESEDTTELLASSRKRSSAPVGLHTKSLVQRPQEELLGLIESLTEQMREAAGQLHFELAARLRDEIAELKRELRDMGIAGVK
;
A
#
# COMPACT_ATOMS: atom_id res chain seq x y z
N ILE A 1 19.14 12.39 -6.73
CA ILE A 1 18.03 12.95 -7.55
C ILE A 1 17.23 11.77 -8.12
N ARG A 2 15.90 11.87 -8.23
CA ARG A 2 15.06 10.74 -8.65
C ARG A 2 15.16 10.54 -10.18
N PRO A 3 15.27 9.29 -10.69
CA PRO A 3 15.34 9.03 -12.13
C PRO A 3 14.15 9.58 -12.93
N THR A 4 12.97 9.70 -12.29
CA THR A 4 11.74 10.22 -12.89
C THR A 4 11.65 11.75 -12.94
N GLY A 5 12.63 12.47 -12.38
CA GLY A 5 12.55 13.92 -12.22
C GLY A 5 11.57 14.38 -11.13
N LEU A 6 10.94 13.47 -10.38
CA LEU A 6 10.04 13.85 -9.28
C LEU A 6 10.79 14.62 -8.19
N VAL A 7 10.18 15.73 -7.77
CA VAL A 7 10.72 16.63 -6.75
C VAL A 7 10.04 16.43 -5.40
N ASP A 8 10.71 16.82 -4.32
CA ASP A 8 10.12 16.87 -2.99
C ASP A 8 8.94 17.85 -2.98
N PRO A 9 7.84 17.57 -2.27
CA PRO A 9 6.59 18.31 -2.37
C PRO A 9 6.71 19.73 -1.80
N LYS A 10 5.76 20.60 -2.16
CA LYS A 10 5.64 21.91 -1.50
C LYS A 10 5.04 21.72 -0.10
N VAL A 11 5.62 22.36 0.91
CA VAL A 11 5.05 22.39 2.27
C VAL A 11 4.36 23.73 2.52
N VAL A 12 3.12 23.68 2.99
CA VAL A 12 2.31 24.84 3.37
C VAL A 12 1.92 24.71 4.84
N ILE A 13 2.13 25.77 5.60
CA ILE A 13 1.72 25.84 7.01
C ILE A 13 0.38 26.57 7.07
N LYS A 14 -0.60 25.95 7.74
CA LYS A 14 -1.95 26.48 7.93
C LYS A 14 -2.28 26.56 9.43
N PRO A 15 -3.11 27.52 9.87
CA PRO A 15 -3.48 27.65 11.29
C PRO A 15 -4.37 26.48 11.74
N ILE A 16 -4.36 26.16 13.04
CA ILE A 16 -5.22 25.09 13.60
C ILE A 16 -6.69 25.53 13.59
N LYS A 17 -6.96 26.82 13.76
CA LYS A 17 -8.31 27.36 13.73
C LYS A 17 -8.97 27.13 12.36
N GLY A 18 -10.07 26.38 12.35
CA GLY A 18 -10.80 26.04 11.12
C GLY A 18 -10.13 24.95 10.28
N GLN A 19 -9.16 24.21 10.82
CA GLN A 19 -8.38 23.21 10.07
C GLN A 19 -9.25 22.12 9.42
N ILE A 20 -10.35 21.72 10.05
CA ILE A 20 -11.21 20.64 9.55
C ILE A 20 -11.99 21.08 8.31
N ASP A 21 -12.53 22.31 8.32
CA ASP A 21 -13.25 22.89 7.19
C ASP A 21 -12.32 23.16 6.01
N ASP A 22 -11.12 23.70 6.28
CA ASP A 22 -10.09 23.90 5.26
C ASP A 22 -9.65 22.57 4.64
N LEU A 23 -9.38 21.55 5.46
CA LEU A 23 -9.02 20.22 4.99
C LEU A 23 -10.14 19.57 4.17
N LEU A 24 -11.41 19.73 4.55
CA LEU A 24 -12.55 19.26 3.78
C LEU A 24 -12.59 19.92 2.39
N GLY A 25 -12.30 21.23 2.31
CA GLY A 25 -12.19 21.95 1.04
C GLY A 25 -11.07 21.41 0.17
N GLU A 26 -9.88 21.19 0.74
CA GLU A 26 -8.73 20.64 0.02
C GLU A 26 -8.98 19.22 -0.47
N ILE A 27 -9.62 18.38 0.36
CA ILE A 27 -10.03 17.02 -0.01
C ILE A 27 -10.95 17.06 -1.24
N LYS A 28 -11.98 17.92 -1.24
CA LYS A 28 -12.91 18.04 -2.37
C LYS A 28 -12.18 18.40 -3.67
N VAL A 29 -11.25 19.36 -3.60
CA VAL A 29 -10.42 19.75 -4.76
C VAL A 29 -9.58 18.58 -5.28
N ARG A 30 -9.06 17.72 -4.41
CA ARG A 30 -8.28 16.54 -4.82
C ARG A 30 -9.17 15.43 -5.38
N THR A 31 -10.33 15.18 -4.77
CA THR A 31 -11.33 14.23 -5.26
C THR A 31 -11.82 14.60 -6.67
N GLU A 32 -12.07 15.88 -6.95
CA GLU A 32 -12.45 16.36 -8.29
C GLU A 32 -11.38 16.09 -9.37
N ARG A 33 -10.13 15.90 -8.96
CA ARG A 33 -8.99 15.61 -9.84
C ARG A 33 -8.64 14.12 -9.91
N ASP A 34 -9.45 13.26 -9.28
CA ASP A 34 -9.15 11.82 -9.09
C ASP A 34 -7.78 11.59 -8.41
N GLU A 35 -7.44 12.44 -7.45
CA GLU A 35 -6.24 12.32 -6.62
C GLU A 35 -6.62 11.83 -5.21
N ARG A 36 -5.64 11.33 -4.45
CA ARG A 36 -5.83 10.78 -3.10
C ARG A 36 -5.20 11.65 -2.03
N VAL A 37 -5.77 11.57 -0.82
CA VAL A 37 -5.33 12.34 0.34
C VAL A 37 -4.96 11.41 1.49
N LEU A 38 -3.82 11.68 2.12
CA LEU A 38 -3.43 11.06 3.39
C LEU A 38 -3.54 12.08 4.51
N VAL A 39 -4.15 11.70 5.64
CA VAL A 39 -4.30 12.58 6.81
C VAL A 39 -3.67 11.90 8.02
N THR A 40 -2.65 12.52 8.61
CA THR A 40 -2.04 12.04 9.85
C THR A 40 -2.53 12.83 11.06
N THR A 41 -3.12 12.14 12.03
CA THR A 41 -3.53 12.69 13.34
C THR A 41 -2.54 12.28 14.43
N LEU A 42 -2.79 12.68 15.68
CA LEU A 42 -2.00 12.25 16.85
C LEU A 42 -2.65 11.14 17.66
N THR A 43 -3.98 11.09 17.70
CA THR A 43 -4.73 10.18 18.56
C THR A 43 -5.72 9.35 17.75
N LYS A 44 -6.00 8.13 18.25
CA LYS A 44 -7.02 7.22 17.70
C LYS A 44 -8.38 7.90 17.69
N LYS A 45 -8.76 8.51 18.81
CA LYS A 45 -10.04 9.21 18.95
C LYS A 45 -10.21 10.31 17.89
N MET A 46 -9.19 11.15 17.69
CA MET A 46 -9.26 12.19 16.66
C MET A 46 -9.38 11.61 15.25
N ALA A 47 -8.72 10.48 14.96
CA ALA A 47 -8.86 9.82 13.66
C ALA A 47 -10.27 9.25 13.45
N GLU A 48 -10.87 8.67 14.48
CA GLU A 48 -12.25 8.17 14.47
C GLU A 48 -13.25 9.32 14.27
N ASP A 49 -13.19 10.35 15.14
CA ASP A 49 -14.05 11.53 15.08
C ASP A 49 -13.96 12.23 13.71
N LEU A 50 -12.76 12.33 13.14
CA LEU A 50 -12.54 12.95 11.82
C LEU A 50 -13.07 12.08 10.68
N THR A 51 -12.95 10.76 10.81
CA THR A 51 -13.50 9.82 9.82
C THR A 51 -15.01 9.95 9.78
N ASP A 52 -15.66 9.95 10.94
CA ASP A 52 -17.12 10.06 11.05
C ASP A 52 -17.61 11.40 10.46
N TYR A 53 -16.96 12.51 10.83
CA TYR A 53 -17.28 13.83 10.29
C TYR A 53 -17.17 13.89 8.75
N PHE A 54 -16.13 13.30 8.17
CA PHE A 54 -15.95 13.27 6.72
C PHE A 54 -16.95 12.34 6.02
N VAL A 55 -17.32 11.21 6.64
CA VAL A 55 -18.40 10.36 6.13
C VAL A 55 -19.73 11.12 6.10
N GLU A 56 -20.08 11.82 7.19
CA GLU A 56 -21.30 12.66 7.25
C GLU A 56 -21.27 13.79 6.22
N SER A 57 -20.09 14.30 5.91
CA SER A 57 -19.86 15.32 4.88
C SER A 57 -19.83 14.77 3.44
N GLY A 58 -20.06 13.47 3.26
CA GLY A 58 -20.13 12.81 1.94
C GLY A 58 -18.79 12.46 1.31
N VAL A 59 -17.69 12.49 2.08
CA VAL A 59 -16.35 12.09 1.62
C VAL A 59 -16.19 10.59 1.72
N LYS A 60 -15.62 9.96 0.69
CA LYS A 60 -15.22 8.55 0.75
C LYS A 60 -13.91 8.44 1.53
N VAL A 61 -14.00 8.06 2.80
CA VAL A 61 -12.87 8.02 3.73
C VAL A 61 -12.76 6.66 4.43
N ARG A 62 -11.53 6.24 4.74
CA ARG A 62 -11.23 5.11 5.62
C ARG A 62 -10.22 5.49 6.70
N TYR A 63 -10.35 4.84 7.85
CA TYR A 63 -9.39 4.92 8.95
C TYR A 63 -8.47 3.70 8.96
N LEU A 64 -7.16 3.93 9.12
CA LEU A 64 -6.14 2.92 9.31
C LEU A 64 -5.58 2.99 10.74
N HIS A 65 -5.97 2.03 11.59
CA HIS A 65 -5.46 1.91 12.97
C HIS A 65 -4.17 1.07 13.05
N SER A 66 -3.44 1.20 14.17
CA SER A 66 -2.20 0.44 14.42
C SER A 66 -2.44 -1.06 14.54
N ASP A 67 -3.61 -1.45 15.03
CA ASP A 67 -3.95 -2.84 15.33
C ASP A 67 -4.57 -3.57 14.11
N VAL A 68 -4.54 -2.95 12.93
CA VAL A 68 -5.00 -3.57 11.69
C VAL A 68 -3.98 -4.63 11.29
N ASP A 69 -4.43 -5.86 11.07
CA ASP A 69 -3.57 -6.92 10.54
C ASP A 69 -2.94 -6.51 9.19
N THR A 70 -1.75 -7.04 8.92
CA THR A 70 -0.94 -6.71 7.75
C THR A 70 -1.73 -6.88 6.45
N LEU A 71 -2.53 -7.95 6.34
CA LEU A 71 -3.40 -8.20 5.18
C LEU A 71 -4.42 -7.08 4.98
N ARG A 72 -5.14 -6.70 6.04
CA ARG A 72 -6.17 -5.65 5.96
C ARG A 72 -5.57 -4.28 5.63
N ARG A 73 -4.33 -4.00 6.06
CA ARG A 73 -3.61 -2.79 5.67
C ARG A 73 -3.32 -2.76 4.17
N VAL A 74 -2.88 -3.88 3.59
CA VAL A 74 -2.62 -4.00 2.15
C VAL A 74 -3.90 -3.83 1.35
N GLU A 75 -5.01 -4.42 1.80
CA GLU A 75 -6.33 -4.25 1.19
C GLU A 75 -6.72 -2.79 1.15
N LEU A 76 -6.74 -2.10 2.31
CA LEU A 76 -7.07 -0.67 2.40
C LEU A 76 -6.22 0.16 1.42
N LEU A 77 -4.91 -0.05 1.43
CA LEU A 77 -4.04 0.71 0.53
C LEU A 77 -4.31 0.41 -0.95
N SER A 78 -4.67 -0.82 -1.29
CA SER A 78 -5.08 -1.20 -2.65
C SER A 78 -6.43 -0.58 -3.03
N GLU A 79 -7.40 -0.56 -2.12
CA GLU A 79 -8.71 0.08 -2.28
C GLU A 79 -8.57 1.60 -2.49
N LEU A 80 -7.65 2.26 -1.76
CA LEU A 80 -7.32 3.69 -1.95
C LEU A 80 -6.78 3.94 -3.37
N ARG A 81 -5.84 3.12 -3.83
CA ARG A 81 -5.28 3.23 -5.19
C ARG A 81 -6.34 2.98 -6.26
N ALA A 82 -7.26 2.03 -6.02
CA ALA A 82 -8.38 1.74 -6.91
C ALA A 82 -9.45 2.85 -6.93
N GLY A 83 -9.40 3.82 -6.01
CA GLY A 83 -10.39 4.90 -5.93
C GLY A 83 -11.73 4.48 -5.33
N LEU A 84 -11.76 3.39 -4.57
CA LEU A 84 -12.93 3.04 -3.77
C LEU A 84 -13.19 4.08 -2.67
N TYR A 85 -12.13 4.72 -2.22
CA TYR A 85 -12.18 5.91 -1.38
C TYR A 85 -11.03 6.85 -1.71
N ASP A 86 -11.20 8.11 -1.32
CA ASP A 86 -10.31 9.21 -1.71
C ASP A 86 -9.35 9.60 -0.57
N VAL A 87 -9.74 9.32 0.68
CA VAL A 87 -9.02 9.78 1.88
C VAL A 87 -8.69 8.60 2.79
N LEU A 88 -7.45 8.55 3.25
CA LEU A 88 -7.00 7.63 4.30
C LEU A 88 -6.50 8.40 5.52
N ILE A 89 -7.15 8.19 6.66
CA ILE A 89 -6.78 8.82 7.94
C ILE A 89 -6.02 7.80 8.79
N GLY A 90 -4.99 8.24 9.52
CA GLY A 90 -4.36 7.40 10.53
C GLY A 90 -3.32 8.15 11.35
N ILE A 91 -2.71 7.45 12.31
CA ILE A 91 -1.74 8.07 13.23
C ILE A 91 -0.33 7.97 12.64
N ASN A 92 0.07 6.74 12.33
CA ASN A 92 1.29 6.43 11.61
C ASN A 92 0.91 5.66 10.35
N LEU A 93 0.57 6.42 9.32
CA LEU A 93 -0.01 5.86 8.11
C LEU A 93 0.95 4.95 7.36
N LEU A 94 2.27 4.99 7.58
CA LEU A 94 3.20 4.27 6.71
C LEU A 94 4.49 3.80 7.40
N ARG A 95 4.79 2.51 7.23
CA ARG A 95 6.13 1.93 7.35
C ARG A 95 6.84 1.99 5.98
N GLU A 96 8.06 1.49 5.89
CA GLU A 96 8.82 1.42 4.62
C GLU A 96 8.05 0.61 3.56
N GLY A 97 8.20 0.93 2.27
CA GLY A 97 7.71 0.06 1.17
C GLY A 97 6.39 0.43 0.45
N LEU A 98 5.67 1.47 0.87
CA LEU A 98 4.40 1.87 0.22
C LEU A 98 4.57 3.08 -0.70
N ASP A 99 4.33 2.85 -1.99
CA ASP A 99 4.49 3.80 -3.09
C ASP A 99 3.11 4.12 -3.69
N LEU A 100 2.56 5.29 -3.35
CA LEU A 100 1.22 5.74 -3.74
C LEU A 100 1.34 6.97 -4.67
N PRO A 101 1.58 6.78 -5.99
CA PRO A 101 1.68 7.90 -6.92
C PRO A 101 0.37 8.68 -7.08
N GLU A 102 -0.76 8.10 -6.67
CA GLU A 102 -2.08 8.71 -6.71
C GLU A 102 -2.29 9.76 -5.60
N VAL A 103 -1.45 9.75 -4.56
CA VAL A 103 -1.54 10.71 -3.44
C VAL A 103 -0.90 12.04 -3.83
N SER A 104 -1.71 13.10 -3.91
CA SER A 104 -1.23 14.46 -4.19
C SER A 104 -1.22 15.37 -2.97
N LEU A 105 -1.92 14.99 -1.89
CA LEU A 105 -1.97 15.77 -0.65
C LEU A 105 -1.68 14.90 0.57
N VAL A 106 -0.78 15.38 1.42
CA VAL A 106 -0.56 14.85 2.78
C VAL A 106 -0.88 15.95 3.79
N ALA A 107 -1.91 15.74 4.61
CA ALA A 107 -2.28 16.64 5.68
C ALA A 107 -1.73 16.13 7.03
N ILE A 108 -0.99 16.98 7.74
CA ILE A 108 -0.45 16.70 9.06
C ILE A 108 -1.16 17.59 10.07
N LEU A 109 -2.11 17.00 10.79
CA LEU A 109 -2.83 17.70 11.86
C LEU A 109 -1.97 17.75 13.12
N ASP A 110 -2.11 18.84 13.87
CA ASP A 110 -1.35 19.11 15.09
C ASP A 110 0.17 18.97 14.85
N ALA A 111 0.67 19.59 13.78
CA ALA A 111 2.06 19.48 13.36
C ALA A 111 3.05 20.10 14.36
N ASP A 112 2.58 21.03 15.20
CA ASP A 112 3.37 21.71 16.23
C ASP A 112 3.42 20.97 17.57
N LYS A 113 2.73 19.83 17.71
CA LYS A 113 2.79 19.02 18.93
C LYS A 113 3.98 18.09 18.87
N GLU A 114 5.06 18.50 19.54
CA GLU A 114 6.28 17.72 19.60
C GLU A 114 6.07 16.33 20.22
N GLY A 115 6.91 15.39 19.81
CA GLY A 115 6.84 13.99 20.20
C GLY A 115 7.34 13.08 19.08
N PHE A 116 7.25 11.77 19.30
CA PHE A 116 7.75 10.78 18.34
C PHE A 116 7.20 10.97 16.92
N LEU A 117 5.89 11.19 16.80
CA LEU A 117 5.17 11.33 15.52
C LEU A 117 5.40 12.67 14.80
N ARG A 118 5.98 13.66 15.48
CA ARG A 118 6.27 15.00 14.95
C ARG A 118 7.73 15.42 15.11
N SER A 119 8.60 14.45 15.35
CA SER A 119 10.04 14.64 15.30
C SER A 119 10.49 15.00 13.87
N THR A 120 11.66 15.61 13.73
CA THR A 120 12.24 15.96 12.42
C THR A 120 12.23 14.78 11.45
N THR A 121 12.62 13.59 11.92
CA THR A 121 12.68 12.38 11.09
C THR A 121 11.29 11.92 10.66
N SER A 122 10.32 11.88 11.58
CA SER A 122 8.93 11.49 11.29
C SER A 122 8.24 12.46 10.33
N LEU A 123 8.49 13.77 10.47
CA LEU A 123 7.96 14.79 9.55
C LEU A 123 8.55 14.62 8.15
N ILE A 124 9.87 14.46 8.02
CA ILE A 124 10.51 14.22 6.71
C ILE A 124 9.94 12.96 6.04
N GLN A 125 9.74 11.88 6.80
CA GLN A 125 9.16 10.64 6.27
C GLN A 125 7.72 10.84 5.81
N THR A 126 6.91 11.58 6.56
CA THR A 126 5.51 11.89 6.22
C THR A 126 5.42 12.81 5.01
N ILE A 127 6.28 13.82 4.91
CA ILE A 127 6.41 14.70 3.73
C ILE A 127 6.76 13.88 2.49
N GLY A 128 7.70 12.94 2.62
CA GLY A 128 8.17 12.10 1.51
C GLY A 128 7.07 11.27 0.83
N ARG A 129 5.89 11.16 1.44
CA ARG A 129 4.74 10.41 0.91
C ARG A 129 4.04 11.13 -0.23
N ALA A 130 4.07 12.46 -0.23
CA ALA A 130 3.60 13.27 -1.36
C ALA A 130 4.63 13.37 -2.51
N ALA A 131 5.90 12.98 -2.27
CA ALA A 131 6.98 13.13 -3.26
C ALA A 131 6.90 12.16 -4.47
N ARG A 132 5.86 11.32 -4.52
CA ARG A 132 5.60 10.34 -5.59
C ARG A 132 4.66 10.87 -6.66
N ASN A 133 4.03 12.01 -6.41
CA ASN A 133 3.13 12.70 -7.33
C ASN A 133 3.75 14.04 -7.77
N VAL A 134 3.55 14.41 -9.05
CA VAL A 134 4.09 15.67 -9.61
C VAL A 134 3.45 16.89 -8.95
N SER A 135 2.17 16.79 -8.60
CA SER A 135 1.38 17.79 -7.88
C SER A 135 1.46 17.65 -6.37
N GLY A 136 2.42 16.86 -5.85
CA GLY A 136 2.56 16.54 -4.44
C GLY A 136 2.70 17.79 -3.56
N GLU A 137 1.83 17.88 -2.56
CA GLU A 137 1.76 18.96 -1.59
C GLU A 137 1.56 18.41 -0.17
N VAL A 138 2.09 19.13 0.83
CA VAL A 138 1.95 18.81 2.25
C VAL A 138 1.38 20.01 2.98
N HIS A 139 0.29 19.80 3.71
CA HIS A 139 -0.31 20.82 4.58
C HIS A 139 -0.03 20.48 6.04
N MET A 140 0.69 21.34 6.73
CA MET A 140 0.95 21.23 8.17
C MET A 140 0.05 22.19 8.92
N TYR A 141 -0.87 21.67 9.72
CA TYR A 141 -1.74 22.49 10.56
C TYR A 141 -1.08 22.71 11.92
N ALA A 142 -0.73 23.96 12.21
CA ALA A 142 0.06 24.36 13.35
C ALA A 142 -0.15 25.84 13.67
N ASP A 143 -0.13 26.19 14.96
CA ASP A 143 -0.15 27.59 15.37
C ASP A 143 1.28 28.14 15.56
N ASN A 144 2.24 27.27 15.84
CA ASN A 144 3.65 27.63 16.02
C ASN A 144 4.56 26.77 15.14
N ILE A 145 5.68 27.33 14.66
CA ILE A 145 6.72 26.57 13.96
C ILE A 145 7.71 26.05 14.99
N THR A 146 7.73 24.74 15.21
CA THR A 146 8.70 24.09 16.09
C THR A 146 10.06 23.89 15.42
N ASP A 147 11.12 23.65 16.20
CA ASP A 147 12.44 23.32 15.66
C ASP A 147 12.43 22.06 14.79
N SER A 148 11.55 21.11 15.12
CA SER A 148 11.38 19.88 14.34
C SER A 148 10.75 20.17 12.98
N MET A 149 9.73 21.03 12.94
CA MET A 149 9.10 21.48 11.70
C MET A 149 10.07 22.28 10.84
N MET A 150 10.76 23.26 11.43
CA MET A 150 11.72 24.10 10.71
C MET A 150 12.78 23.26 10.02
N ARG A 151 13.44 22.35 10.76
CA ARG A 151 14.44 21.44 10.18
C ARG A 151 13.90 20.54 9.08
N ALA A 152 12.67 20.02 9.23
CA ALA A 152 12.05 19.18 8.22
C ALA A 152 11.70 19.97 6.93
N ILE A 153 11.18 21.19 7.09
CA ILE A 153 10.84 22.10 5.99
C ILE A 153 12.11 22.54 5.25
N ASP A 154 13.14 22.96 5.97
CA ASP A 154 14.41 23.41 5.38
C ASP A 154 15.08 22.30 4.59
N GLU A 155 15.13 21.08 5.13
CA GLU A 155 15.70 19.94 4.41
C GLU A 155 14.89 19.57 3.16
N THR A 156 13.55 19.67 3.24
CA THR A 156 12.65 19.43 2.10
C THR A 156 12.87 20.49 1.01
N ASN A 157 12.93 21.77 1.38
CA ASN A 157 13.14 22.88 0.45
C ASN A 157 14.52 22.79 -0.21
N ARG A 158 15.57 22.53 0.59
CA ARG A 158 16.94 22.34 0.09
C ARG A 158 17.04 21.20 -0.93
N ARG A 159 16.32 20.08 -0.69
CA ARG A 159 16.25 18.96 -1.65
C ARG A 159 15.48 19.36 -2.90
N ARG A 160 14.31 19.98 -2.75
CA ARG A 160 13.46 20.44 -3.85
C ARG A 160 14.21 21.38 -4.79
N GLU A 161 14.91 22.38 -4.26
CA GLU A 161 15.70 23.33 -5.03
C GLU A 161 16.77 22.64 -5.89
N LYS A 162 17.54 21.73 -5.30
CA LYS A 162 18.56 20.95 -6.03
C LYS A 162 17.95 20.08 -7.12
N GLN A 163 16.80 19.47 -6.86
CA GLN A 163 16.10 18.63 -7.84
C GLN A 163 15.55 19.47 -9.00
N VAL A 164 14.95 20.63 -8.71
CA VAL A 164 14.44 21.56 -9.74
C VAL A 164 15.58 22.10 -10.61
N ALA A 165 16.70 22.51 -9.98
CA ALA A 165 17.88 22.99 -10.70
C ALA A 165 18.42 21.92 -11.66
N TYR A 166 18.62 20.70 -11.16
CA TYR A 166 19.07 19.58 -11.98
C TYR A 166 18.11 19.28 -13.14
N ASN A 167 16.80 19.23 -12.86
CA ASN A 167 15.79 18.96 -13.89
C ASN A 167 15.83 20.02 -15.00
N LYS A 168 15.99 21.29 -14.63
CA LYS A 168 16.10 22.40 -15.57
C LYS A 168 17.38 22.32 -16.41
N GLU A 169 18.51 21.99 -15.78
CA GLU A 169 19.80 21.83 -16.46
C GLU A 169 19.82 20.66 -17.44
N HIS A 170 19.12 19.57 -17.11
CA HIS A 170 19.12 18.33 -17.89
C HIS A 170 17.88 18.16 -18.80
N GLY A 171 16.97 19.14 -18.83
CA GLY A 171 15.73 19.08 -19.60
C GLY A 171 14.79 17.94 -19.18
N VAL A 172 14.81 17.55 -17.90
CA VAL A 172 13.98 16.46 -17.36
C VAL A 172 12.64 17.02 -16.89
N ASP A 173 11.57 16.62 -17.57
CA ASP A 173 10.20 16.94 -17.14
C ASP A 173 9.70 15.93 -16.09
N PRO A 174 9.24 16.36 -14.89
CA PRO A 174 8.75 15.45 -13.86
C PRO A 174 7.54 14.66 -14.35
N LYS A 175 7.67 13.34 -14.42
CA LYS A 175 6.57 12.45 -14.81
C LYS A 175 6.04 11.68 -13.60
N PRO A 176 4.70 11.51 -13.48
CA PRO A 176 4.15 10.64 -12.46
C PRO A 176 4.66 9.22 -12.68
N LEU A 177 5.03 8.54 -11.59
CA LEU A 177 5.41 7.14 -11.66
C LEU A 177 4.13 6.31 -11.85
N ARG A 178 3.71 6.08 -13.10
CA ARG A 178 2.60 5.15 -13.41
C ARG A 178 3.05 3.71 -13.19
N LYS A 179 3.07 3.26 -11.93
CA LYS A 179 3.13 1.83 -11.61
C LYS A 179 1.73 1.25 -11.74
N ARG A 180 1.52 0.33 -12.69
CA ARG A 180 0.24 -0.38 -12.85
C ARG A 180 -0.13 -1.00 -11.49
N ILE A 181 -1.23 -0.52 -10.90
CA ILE A 181 -1.79 -1.00 -9.63
C ILE A 181 -2.23 -2.46 -9.77
N ALA A 182 -2.69 -2.85 -10.96
CA ALA A 182 -3.44 -4.08 -11.17
C ALA A 182 -2.57 -5.35 -11.16
N ASP A 183 -1.44 -5.40 -11.86
CA ASP A 183 -0.90 -6.71 -12.24
C ASP A 183 -0.38 -7.56 -11.06
N ILE A 184 0.44 -7.03 -10.14
CA ILE A 184 1.14 -7.92 -9.19
C ILE A 184 0.22 -8.39 -8.06
N THR A 185 -0.50 -7.48 -7.40
CA THR A 185 -1.37 -7.85 -6.28
C THR A 185 -2.55 -8.68 -6.76
N GLU A 186 -3.15 -8.33 -7.90
CA GLU A 186 -4.23 -9.12 -8.49
C GLU A 186 -3.73 -10.50 -8.95
N MET A 187 -2.53 -10.61 -9.53
CA MET A 187 -1.93 -11.91 -9.87
C MET A 187 -1.66 -12.76 -8.62
N LEU A 188 -1.19 -12.15 -7.52
CA LEU A 188 -0.94 -12.88 -6.27
C LEU A 188 -2.24 -13.33 -5.60
N VAL A 189 -3.28 -12.49 -5.64
CA VAL A 189 -4.62 -12.83 -5.13
C VAL A 189 -5.23 -13.97 -5.96
N ARG A 190 -5.20 -13.85 -7.30
CA ARG A 190 -5.67 -14.91 -8.21
C ARG A 190 -4.92 -16.23 -8.01
N GLU A 191 -3.59 -16.20 -7.88
CA GLU A 191 -2.81 -17.42 -7.64
C GLU A 191 -3.19 -18.10 -6.31
N SER A 192 -3.43 -17.28 -5.28
CA SER A 192 -3.90 -17.73 -3.97
C SER A 192 -5.30 -18.35 -4.05
N GLU A 193 -6.23 -17.74 -4.79
CA GLU A 193 -7.58 -18.28 -5.04
C GLU A 193 -7.49 -19.62 -5.80
N ASP A 194 -6.70 -19.68 -6.88
CA ASP A 194 -6.46 -20.89 -7.66
C ASP A 194 -5.90 -22.03 -6.78
N THR A 195 -4.97 -21.73 -5.86
CA THR A 195 -4.46 -22.74 -4.91
C THR A 195 -5.58 -23.26 -4.01
N THR A 196 -6.45 -22.39 -3.49
CA THR A 196 -7.55 -22.82 -2.62
C THR A 196 -8.57 -23.71 -3.33
N GLU A 197 -8.88 -23.40 -4.60
CA GLU A 197 -9.77 -24.24 -5.41
C GLU A 197 -9.15 -25.62 -5.70
N LEU A 198 -7.85 -25.65 -6.03
CA LEU A 198 -7.11 -26.89 -6.25
C LEU A 198 -7.14 -27.80 -5.01
N LEU A 199 -6.86 -27.25 -3.82
CA LEU A 199 -6.89 -27.99 -2.56
C LEU A 199 -8.31 -28.52 -2.23
N ALA A 200 -9.34 -27.71 -2.49
CA ALA A 200 -10.74 -28.12 -2.29
C ALA A 200 -11.18 -29.25 -3.24
N SER A 201 -10.70 -29.23 -4.49
CA SER A 201 -11.00 -30.27 -5.48
C SER A 201 -10.34 -31.61 -5.16
N SER A 202 -9.11 -31.60 -4.63
CA SER A 202 -8.41 -32.81 -4.18
C SER A 202 -9.08 -33.48 -2.98
N ARG A 203 -9.55 -32.71 -1.99
CA ARG A 203 -10.28 -33.23 -0.81
C ARG A 203 -11.62 -33.90 -1.15
N LYS A 204 -12.26 -33.54 -2.28
CA LYS A 204 -13.48 -34.21 -2.78
C LYS A 204 -13.21 -35.54 -3.51
N ARG A 205 -12.00 -35.75 -4.06
CA ARG A 205 -11.64 -37.00 -4.75
C ARG A 205 -11.28 -38.14 -3.80
N SER A 206 -10.88 -37.82 -2.57
CA SER A 206 -10.55 -38.80 -1.52
C SER A 206 -11.76 -39.49 -0.87
N SER A 207 -13.01 -39.09 -1.19
CA SER A 207 -14.23 -39.65 -0.59
C SER A 207 -14.96 -40.70 -1.45
N ALA A 208 -14.44 -41.11 -2.60
CA ALA A 208 -15.02 -42.19 -3.41
C ALA A 208 -14.45 -43.58 -3.00
N PRO A 209 -15.28 -44.60 -2.73
CA PRO A 209 -14.79 -45.92 -2.38
C PRO A 209 -14.34 -46.66 -3.65
N VAL A 210 -13.05 -46.64 -3.95
CA VAL A 210 -12.45 -47.47 -5.00
C VAL A 210 -11.41 -48.40 -4.37
N GLY A 211 -11.51 -49.68 -4.75
CA GLY A 211 -10.94 -50.85 -4.08
C GLY A 211 -9.44 -50.80 -3.78
N LEU A 212 -9.09 -51.48 -2.69
CA LEU A 212 -7.72 -51.85 -2.32
C LEU A 212 -7.05 -52.53 -3.51
N HIS A 213 -5.96 -51.95 -4.03
CA HIS A 213 -4.73 -52.62 -4.53
C HIS A 213 -3.87 -51.73 -5.46
N THR A 214 -4.28 -50.48 -5.77
CA THR A 214 -3.46 -49.50 -6.53
C THR A 214 -3.15 -48.19 -5.79
N LYS A 215 -3.29 -48.13 -4.47
CA LYS A 215 -3.18 -46.87 -3.69
C LYS A 215 -1.77 -46.39 -3.34
N SER A 216 -0.71 -47.17 -3.56
CA SER A 216 0.52 -46.96 -2.75
C SER A 216 1.64 -46.11 -3.38
N LEU A 217 1.73 -45.99 -4.72
CA LEU A 217 2.94 -45.42 -5.35
C LEU A 217 2.72 -44.10 -6.12
N VAL A 218 1.52 -43.86 -6.65
CA VAL A 218 1.22 -42.65 -7.44
C VAL A 218 0.56 -41.55 -6.61
N GLN A 219 -0.16 -41.92 -5.53
CA GLN A 219 -0.84 -40.96 -4.65
C GLN A 219 0.11 -40.23 -3.69
N ARG A 220 1.15 -40.90 -3.19
CA ARG A 220 2.14 -40.29 -2.27
C ARG A 220 2.89 -39.11 -2.89
N PRO A 221 3.44 -39.21 -4.12
CA PRO A 221 4.06 -38.06 -4.78
C PRO A 221 3.10 -36.88 -5.02
N GLN A 222 1.81 -37.15 -5.29
CA GLN A 222 0.82 -36.10 -5.50
C GLN A 222 0.44 -35.38 -4.19
N GLU A 223 0.31 -36.12 -3.09
CA GLU A 223 0.04 -35.55 -1.76
C GLU A 223 1.20 -34.69 -1.25
N GLU A 224 2.45 -35.14 -1.45
CA GLU A 224 3.65 -34.37 -1.11
C GLU A 224 3.75 -33.07 -1.92
N LEU A 225 3.48 -33.14 -3.23
CA LEU A 225 3.48 -31.97 -4.12
C LEU A 225 2.38 -30.96 -3.76
N LEU A 226 1.19 -31.42 -3.37
CA LEU A 226 0.12 -30.56 -2.86
C LEU A 226 0.52 -29.84 -1.56
N GLY A 227 1.15 -30.55 -0.62
CA GLY A 227 1.65 -29.96 0.62
C GLY A 227 2.74 -28.91 0.38
N LEU A 228 3.61 -29.14 -0.61
CA LEU A 228 4.63 -28.17 -1.02
C LEU A 228 4.00 -26.91 -1.63
N ILE A 229 3.02 -27.07 -2.52
CA ILE A 229 2.27 -25.95 -3.12
C ILE A 229 1.57 -25.12 -2.02
N GLU A 230 0.98 -25.76 -1.01
CA GLU A 230 0.34 -25.08 0.12
C GLU A 230 1.36 -24.27 0.94
N SER A 231 2.50 -24.87 1.28
CA SER A 231 3.59 -24.20 2.02
C SER A 231 4.17 -23.00 1.26
N LEU A 232 4.45 -23.15 -0.05
CA LEU A 232 4.97 -22.07 -0.88
C LEU A 232 3.94 -20.96 -1.08
N THR A 233 2.66 -21.30 -1.18
CA THR A 233 1.58 -20.30 -1.25
C THR A 233 1.51 -19.47 0.02
N GLU A 234 1.71 -20.07 1.19
CA GLU A 234 1.75 -19.33 2.45
C GLU A 234 2.99 -18.41 2.54
N GLN A 235 4.17 -18.91 2.14
CA GLN A 235 5.38 -18.09 2.05
C GLN A 235 5.24 -16.94 1.04
N MET A 236 4.55 -17.17 -0.08
CA MET A 236 4.25 -16.14 -1.07
C MET A 236 3.36 -15.05 -0.49
N ARG A 237 2.32 -15.43 0.26
CA ARG A 237 1.44 -14.48 0.97
C ARG A 237 2.20 -13.69 2.03
N GLU A 238 3.07 -14.36 2.78
CA GLU A 238 3.91 -13.71 3.79
C GLU A 238 4.86 -12.69 3.13
N ALA A 239 5.55 -13.09 2.06
CA ALA A 239 6.44 -12.21 1.30
C ALA A 239 5.68 -11.01 0.70
N ALA A 240 4.46 -11.22 0.20
CA ALA A 240 3.59 -10.15 -0.27
C ALA A 240 3.16 -9.21 0.86
N GLY A 241 2.80 -9.76 2.03
CA GLY A 241 2.46 -8.99 3.23
C GLY A 241 3.63 -8.16 3.77
N GLN A 242 4.86 -8.67 3.63
CA GLN A 242 6.10 -7.97 4.00
C GLN A 242 6.62 -7.02 2.89
N LEU A 243 5.87 -6.84 1.79
CA LEU A 243 6.23 -5.98 0.66
C LEU A 243 7.50 -6.43 -0.11
N HIS A 244 7.87 -7.69 0.02
CA HIS A 244 8.94 -8.33 -0.76
C HIS A 244 8.42 -8.83 -2.11
N PHE A 245 7.98 -7.90 -2.97
CA PHE A 245 7.30 -8.22 -4.24
C PHE A 245 8.14 -9.09 -5.20
N GLU A 246 9.46 -8.92 -5.21
CA GLU A 246 10.35 -9.74 -6.03
C GLU A 246 10.46 -11.19 -5.54
N LEU A 247 10.30 -11.40 -4.23
CA LEU A 247 10.27 -12.73 -3.64
C LEU A 247 8.90 -13.37 -3.87
N ALA A 248 7.82 -12.62 -3.63
CA ALA A 248 6.46 -13.08 -3.90
C ALA A 248 6.26 -13.46 -5.39
N ALA A 249 6.80 -12.69 -6.33
CA ALA A 249 6.75 -13.02 -7.76
C ALA A 249 7.51 -14.31 -8.10
N ARG A 250 8.69 -14.53 -7.50
CA ARG A 250 9.45 -15.78 -7.67
C ARG A 250 8.70 -16.99 -7.12
N LEU A 251 8.15 -16.87 -5.92
CA LEU A 251 7.36 -17.94 -5.30
C LEU A 251 6.11 -18.26 -6.11
N ARG A 252 5.44 -17.25 -6.68
CA ARG A 252 4.31 -17.44 -7.62
C ARG A 252 4.71 -18.28 -8.83
N ASP A 253 5.83 -17.93 -9.48
CA ASP A 253 6.28 -18.63 -10.69
C ASP A 253 6.62 -20.10 -10.37
N GLU A 254 7.23 -20.35 -9.22
CA GLU A 254 7.53 -21.71 -8.72
C GLU A 254 6.25 -22.51 -8.42
N ILE A 255 5.25 -21.89 -7.77
CA ILE A 255 3.93 -22.51 -7.54
C ILE A 255 3.25 -22.87 -8.87
N ALA A 256 3.32 -22.00 -9.87
CA ALA A 256 2.71 -22.24 -11.17
C ALA A 256 3.34 -23.45 -11.90
N GLU A 257 4.66 -23.63 -11.78
CA GLU A 257 5.39 -24.80 -12.29
C GLU A 257 4.96 -26.08 -11.57
N LEU A 258 4.94 -26.09 -10.23
CA LEU A 258 4.52 -27.26 -9.45
C LEU A 258 3.07 -27.65 -9.72
N LYS A 259 2.16 -26.68 -9.87
CA LYS A 259 0.77 -26.93 -10.28
C LYS A 259 0.68 -27.56 -11.68
N ARG A 260 1.58 -27.19 -12.60
CA ARG A 260 1.64 -27.79 -13.94
C ARG A 260 2.11 -29.24 -13.86
N GLU A 261 3.16 -29.51 -13.10
CA GLU A 261 3.66 -30.86 -12.85
C GLU A 261 2.59 -31.75 -12.22
N LEU A 262 1.85 -31.24 -11.22
CA LEU A 262 0.74 -31.96 -10.60
C LEU A 262 -0.38 -32.31 -11.61
N ARG A 263 -0.71 -31.41 -12.54
CA ARG A 263 -1.68 -31.68 -13.61
C ARG A 263 -1.18 -32.75 -14.57
N ASP A 264 0.10 -32.69 -14.96
CA ASP A 264 0.72 -33.65 -15.86
C ASP A 264 0.77 -35.06 -15.24
N MET A 265 1.04 -35.16 -13.93
CA MET A 265 0.94 -36.40 -13.16
C MET A 265 -0.49 -36.95 -13.08
N GLY A 266 -1.48 -36.06 -12.99
CA GLY A 266 -2.91 -36.42 -13.01
C GLY A 266 -3.38 -36.97 -14.35
N ILE A 267 -2.80 -36.51 -15.47
CA ILE A 267 -3.11 -36.99 -16.83
C ILE A 267 -2.42 -38.33 -17.12
N ALA A 268 -1.18 -38.52 -16.63
CA ALA A 268 -0.43 -39.75 -16.81
C ALA A 268 -1.05 -40.98 -16.10
N GLY A 269 -1.85 -40.76 -15.04
CA GLY A 269 -2.56 -41.81 -14.30
C GLY A 269 -3.90 -42.27 -14.92
N VAL A 270 -4.31 -41.74 -16.08
CA VAL A 270 -5.60 -42.04 -16.75
C VAL A 270 -5.42 -42.92 -18.01
N LYS A 271 -4.24 -43.51 -18.23
CA LYS A 271 -4.01 -44.50 -19.29
C LYS A 271 -3.92 -45.92 -18.76
#